data_AF-X0TPH2-F1
#
_entry.id   AF-X0TPH2-F1
#
_cell.length_a   1.000
_cell.length_b   1.000
_cell.length_c   1.000
_cell.angle_alpha   90.00
_cell.angle_beta   90.00
_cell.angle_gamma   90.00
#
_symmetry.space_group_name_H-M   'P 1'
#
loop_
_entity.id
_entity.type
_entity.pdbx_description
1 polymer ?
#
loop_
_entity_poly.entity_id
_entity_poly.type
_entity_poly.pdbx_seq_one_letter_code
_entity_poly.pdbx_strand_id
1 'polypeptide(L)'
;LSCSSRFTTHERLQPASLFVIKKDQRREEFNKDKLLTGIRKACEKRPLPTGTVDRLVDNIETELYQQGKAEIPSAVIGDMVMERLKNLDYIAYIRFASVYRDFTDITALKREIDTLVSDESEVSHPTSQLPLLPAEELVTMAKGQQRSRR
;
A
#
# COMPACT_ATOMS: atom_id res chain seq x y z
N LEU A 1 -35.94 -53.66 16.11
CA LEU A 1 -34.58 -53.16 15.82
C LEU A 1 -34.62 -52.49 14.45
N SER A 2 -34.85 -51.18 14.40
CA SER A 2 -34.85 -50.44 13.13
C SER A 2 -34.39 -49.01 13.41
N CYS A 3 -33.09 -48.77 13.30
CA CYS A 3 -32.52 -47.43 13.38
C CYS A 3 -32.25 -46.94 11.96
N SER A 4 -32.98 -45.91 11.54
CA SER A 4 -32.96 -45.30 10.20
C SER A 4 -32.09 -44.04 10.18
N SER A 5 -30.90 -44.08 10.77
CA SER A 5 -30.00 -42.93 10.82
C SER A 5 -29.09 -42.92 9.59
N ARG A 6 -29.32 -41.99 8.67
CA ARG A 6 -28.46 -41.74 7.52
C ARG A 6 -27.43 -40.68 7.92
N PHE A 7 -26.17 -41.08 8.06
CA PHE A 7 -25.06 -40.17 8.31
C PHE A 7 -24.57 -39.63 6.96
N THR A 8 -24.72 -38.33 6.71
CA THR A 8 -24.07 -37.62 5.61
C THR A 8 -22.82 -36.94 6.13
N THR A 9 -21.65 -37.42 5.72
CA THR A 9 -20.37 -36.73 5.95
C THR A 9 -20.34 -35.49 5.06
N HIS A 10 -20.45 -34.31 5.65
CA HIS A 10 -20.19 -33.07 4.93
C HIS A 10 -18.69 -32.79 4.97
N GLU A 11 -18.03 -32.95 3.83
CA GLU A 11 -16.68 -32.43 3.63
C GLU A 11 -16.77 -30.89 3.67
N ARG A 12 -16.18 -30.28 4.70
CA ARG A 12 -15.99 -28.83 4.76
C ARG A 12 -14.54 -28.55 4.49
N LEU A 13 -14.27 -27.72 3.48
CA LEU A 13 -12.96 -27.10 3.29
C LEU A 13 -12.71 -26.18 4.48
N GLN A 14 -12.01 -26.68 5.49
CA GLN A 14 -11.45 -25.83 6.54
C GLN A 14 -10.34 -25.02 5.85
N PRO A 15 -10.39 -23.68 5.84
CA PRO A 15 -9.25 -22.90 5.37
C PRO A 15 -8.04 -23.32 6.19
N ALA A 16 -6.92 -23.60 5.52
CA ALA A 16 -5.67 -23.92 6.21
C ALA A 16 -5.34 -22.75 7.16
N SER A 17 -5.13 -23.03 8.44
CA SER A 17 -4.74 -22.00 9.40
C SER A 17 -3.44 -21.32 8.94
N LEU A 18 -3.51 -20.00 8.71
CA LEU A 18 -2.38 -19.19 8.29
C LEU A 18 -1.68 -18.62 9.53
N PHE A 19 -0.39 -18.90 9.67
CA PHE A 19 0.43 -18.36 10.75
C PHE A 19 1.37 -17.27 10.26
N VAL A 20 1.52 -16.22 11.06
CA VAL A 20 2.44 -15.12 10.83
C VAL A 20 3.62 -15.23 11.77
N ILE A 21 4.83 -15.31 11.21
CA ILE A 21 6.10 -15.26 11.96
C ILE A 21 6.48 -13.80 12.14
N LYS A 22 6.45 -13.30 13.38
CA LYS A 22 6.81 -11.92 13.74
C LYS A 22 8.34 -11.71 13.75
N LYS A 23 8.79 -10.45 13.80
CA LYS A 23 10.24 -10.09 13.85
C LYS A 23 10.99 -10.75 15.02
N ASP A 24 10.30 -10.98 16.14
CA ASP A 24 10.80 -11.66 17.35
C ASP A 24 10.74 -13.19 17.27
N GLN A 25 10.50 -13.76 16.08
CA GLN A 25 10.28 -15.20 15.83
C GLN A 25 9.02 -15.78 16.47
N ARG A 26 8.16 -14.96 17.08
CA ARG A 26 6.88 -15.44 17.63
C ARG A 26 5.92 -15.78 16.48
N ARG A 27 5.23 -16.92 16.62
CA ARG A 27 4.16 -17.34 15.70
C ARG A 27 2.82 -16.91 16.27
N GLU A 28 2.03 -16.22 15.45
CA GLU A 28 0.68 -15.75 15.77
C GLU A 28 -0.24 -16.14 14.61
N GLU A 29 -1.47 -16.55 14.90
CA GLU A 29 -2.46 -16.77 13.85
C GLU A 29 -2.74 -15.46 13.11
N PHE A 30 -2.90 -15.53 11.79
CA PHE A 30 -3.24 -14.37 10.99
C PHE A 30 -4.60 -13.82 11.41
N ASN A 31 -4.63 -12.54 11.77
CA ASN A 31 -5.85 -11.83 12.12
C ASN A 31 -6.04 -10.64 11.18
N LYS A 32 -7.11 -10.71 10.38
CA LYS A 32 -7.50 -9.68 9.42
C LYS A 32 -7.82 -8.34 10.08
N ASP A 33 -8.57 -8.35 11.18
CA ASP A 33 -8.97 -7.12 11.89
C ASP A 33 -7.75 -6.35 12.42
N LYS A 34 -6.71 -7.06 12.83
CA LYS A 34 -5.43 -6.48 13.26
C LYS A 34 -4.74 -5.76 12.10
N LEU A 35 -4.71 -6.37 10.92
CA LEU A 35 -4.13 -5.78 9.71
C LEU A 35 -4.92 -4.53 9.28
N LEU A 36 -6.24 -4.65 9.24
CA LEU A 36 -7.17 -3.59 8.90
C LEU A 36 -7.04 -2.38 9.84
N THR A 37 -6.96 -2.61 11.14
CA THR A 37 -6.76 -1.54 12.13
C THR A 37 -5.43 -0.81 11.91
N GLY A 38 -4.36 -1.55 11.62
CA GLY A 38 -3.04 -0.97 11.33
C GLY A 38 -3.04 -0.08 10.10
N ILE A 39 -3.69 -0.53 9.01
CA ILE A 39 -3.78 0.25 7.77
C ILE A 39 -4.71 1.46 7.94
N ARG A 40 -5.86 1.29 8.61
CA ARG A 40 -6.79 2.40 8.88
C ARG A 40 -6.10 3.52 9.64
N LYS A 41 -5.27 3.19 10.63
CA LYS A 41 -4.48 4.17 11.40
C LYS A 41 -3.51 4.96 10.51
N ALA A 42 -2.87 4.30 9.54
CA ALA A 42 -2.00 4.99 8.58
C ALA A 42 -2.79 5.93 7.64
N CYS A 43 -4.00 5.51 7.24
CA CYS A 43 -4.89 6.24 6.35
C CYS A 43 -5.73 7.34 7.03
N GLU A 44 -5.58 7.57 8.35
CA GLU A 44 -6.39 8.55 9.08
C GLU A 44 -6.33 9.96 8.46
N LYS A 45 -7.49 10.61 8.39
CA LYS A 45 -7.65 11.99 7.88
C LYS A 45 -7.26 12.16 6.41
N ARG A 46 -7.17 11.09 5.63
CA ARG A 46 -7.02 11.13 4.16
C ARG A 46 -8.38 10.92 3.49
N PRO A 47 -8.70 11.67 2.42
CA PRO A 47 -9.93 11.46 1.66
C PRO A 47 -9.78 10.21 0.78
N LEU A 48 -9.92 9.02 1.37
CA LEU A 48 -9.95 7.77 0.63
C LEU A 48 -11.39 7.37 0.29
N PRO A 49 -11.63 6.77 -0.89
CA PRO A 49 -12.95 6.25 -1.21
C PRO A 49 -13.38 5.20 -0.19
N THR A 50 -14.64 5.24 0.23
CA THR A 50 -15.19 4.33 1.23
C THR A 50 -14.99 2.87 0.81
N GLY A 51 -14.52 2.04 1.74
CA GLY A 51 -14.27 0.61 1.50
C GLY A 51 -12.97 0.29 0.76
N THR A 52 -12.16 1.29 0.38
CA THR A 52 -10.88 1.01 -0.30
C THR A 52 -9.91 0.25 0.61
N VAL A 53 -9.85 0.62 1.90
CA VAL A 53 -8.98 -0.06 2.88
C VAL A 53 -9.45 -1.49 3.11
N ASP A 54 -10.77 -1.71 3.22
CA ASP A 54 -11.33 -3.04 3.43
C ASP A 54 -11.02 -3.95 2.22
N ARG A 55 -11.24 -3.45 0.99
CA ARG A 55 -10.87 -4.17 -0.24
C ARG A 55 -9.37 -4.45 -0.33
N LEU A 56 -8.54 -3.49 0.08
CA LEU A 56 -7.09 -3.67 0.11
C LEU A 56 -6.74 -4.86 1.01
N VAL A 57 -7.30 -4.91 2.22
CA VAL A 57 -7.09 -6.00 3.19
C VAL A 57 -7.61 -7.33 2.65
N ASP A 58 -8.80 -7.36 2.06
CA ASP A 58 -9.40 -8.56 1.45
C ASP A 58 -8.49 -9.14 0.35
N ASN A 59 -7.92 -8.27 -0.47
CA ASN A 59 -6.98 -8.66 -1.52
C ASN A 59 -5.68 -9.23 -0.93
N ILE A 60 -5.15 -8.63 0.14
CA ILE A 60 -3.95 -9.17 0.83
C ILE A 60 -4.27 -10.56 1.37
N GLU A 61 -5.38 -10.70 2.10
CA GLU A 61 -5.81 -11.96 2.70
C GLU A 61 -5.96 -13.05 1.64
N THR A 62 -6.65 -12.75 0.53
CA THR A 62 -6.83 -13.67 -0.58
C THR A 62 -5.49 -14.12 -1.16
N GLU A 63 -4.56 -13.19 -1.38
CA GLU A 63 -3.24 -13.51 -1.91
C GLU A 63 -2.41 -14.36 -0.93
N LEU A 64 -2.49 -14.08 0.38
CA LEU A 64 -1.81 -14.89 1.40
C LEU A 64 -2.31 -16.34 1.39
N TYR A 65 -3.62 -16.56 1.27
CA TYR A 65 -4.18 -17.91 1.14
C TYR A 65 -3.83 -18.56 -0.20
N GLN A 66 -3.79 -17.81 -1.30
CA GLN A 66 -3.40 -18.31 -2.62
C GLN A 66 -1.94 -18.75 -2.70
N GLN A 67 -1.05 -18.15 -1.90
CA GLN A 67 0.34 -18.60 -1.80
C GLN A 67 0.47 -20.02 -1.23
N GLY A 68 -0.57 -20.56 -0.58
CA GLY A 68 -0.60 -21.94 -0.08
C GLY A 68 0.42 -22.24 1.02
N LYS A 69 1.02 -21.22 1.62
CA LYS A 69 1.98 -21.35 2.71
C LYS A 69 1.25 -21.38 4.04
N ALA A 70 1.56 -22.35 4.89
CA ALA A 70 1.03 -22.39 6.25
C ALA A 70 1.63 -21.27 7.14
N GLU A 71 2.84 -20.81 6.79
CA GLU A 71 3.58 -19.80 7.56
C GLU A 71 4.14 -18.71 6.67
N ILE A 72 3.90 -17.47 7.08
CA ILE A 72 4.33 -16.28 6.33
C ILE A 72 5.04 -15.32 7.28
N PRO A 73 6.25 -14.84 6.95
CA PRO A 73 6.90 -13.78 7.72
C PRO A 73 6.06 -12.51 7.72
N SER A 74 6.00 -11.81 8.85
CA SER A 74 5.31 -10.52 8.95
C SER A 74 5.89 -9.47 8.00
N ALA A 75 7.14 -9.66 7.59
CA ALA A 75 7.80 -8.78 6.64
C ALA A 75 7.10 -8.80 5.27
N VAL A 76 6.75 -9.99 4.79
CA VAL A 76 6.06 -10.17 3.51
C VAL A 76 4.72 -9.44 3.51
N ILE A 77 3.95 -9.56 4.59
CA ILE A 77 2.66 -8.86 4.74
C ILE A 77 2.88 -7.34 4.74
N GLY A 78 3.89 -6.85 5.45
CA GLY A 78 4.24 -5.43 5.48
C GLY A 78 4.59 -4.89 4.10
N ASP A 79 5.41 -5.62 3.34
CA ASP A 79 5.83 -5.23 1.98
C ASP A 79 4.64 -5.21 1.02
N MET A 80 3.75 -6.21 1.11
CA MET A 80 2.49 -6.27 0.34
C MET A 80 1.54 -5.11 0.65
N VAL A 81 1.52 -4.61 1.90
CA VAL A 81 0.74 -3.42 2.27
C VAL A 81 1.40 -2.17 1.70
N MET A 82 2.73 -2.06 1.83
CA MET A 82 3.51 -0.93 1.35
C MET A 82 3.35 -0.72 -0.16
N GLU A 83 3.45 -1.78 -0.95
CA GLU A 83 3.25 -1.73 -2.41
C GLU A 83 1.84 -1.20 -2.77
N ARG A 84 0.80 -1.73 -2.11
CA ARG A 84 -0.58 -1.30 -2.36
C ARG A 84 -0.83 0.14 -1.91
N LEU A 85 -0.28 0.55 -0.77
CA LEU A 85 -0.40 1.92 -0.28
C LEU A 85 0.38 2.92 -1.13
N LYS A 86 1.54 2.54 -1.68
CA LYS A 86 2.33 3.41 -2.58
C LYS A 86 1.50 3.85 -3.79
N ASN A 87 0.71 2.94 -4.35
CA ASN A 87 -0.16 3.23 -5.49
C ASN A 87 -1.44 4.00 -5.12
N LEU A 88 -1.83 3.99 -3.85
CA LEU A 88 -3.11 4.50 -3.37
C LEU A 88 -2.95 5.91 -2.77
N ASP A 89 -2.00 6.08 -1.85
CA ASP A 89 -1.72 7.36 -1.19
C ASP A 89 -0.30 7.37 -0.60
N TYR A 90 0.56 8.25 -1.12
CA TYR A 90 1.95 8.38 -0.68
C TYR A 90 2.09 8.79 0.80
N ILE A 91 1.15 9.58 1.34
CA ILE A 91 1.20 10.01 2.74
C ILE A 91 0.84 8.85 3.67
N ALA A 92 -0.17 8.04 3.31
CA ALA A 92 -0.52 6.82 4.02
C ALA A 92 0.63 5.81 3.97
N TYR A 93 1.29 5.66 2.82
CA TYR A 93 2.51 4.87 2.68
C TYR A 93 3.59 5.30 3.67
N ILE A 94 3.95 6.58 3.71
CA ILE A 94 5.00 7.11 4.60
C ILE A 94 4.67 6.84 6.07
N ARG A 95 3.41 7.06 6.48
CA ARG A 95 2.97 6.81 7.87
C ARG A 95 3.05 5.34 8.24
N PHE A 96 2.62 4.46 7.35
CA PHE A 96 2.72 3.02 7.55
C PHE A 96 4.18 2.57 7.63
N ALA A 97 5.00 3.02 6.68
CA ALA A 97 6.43 2.73 6.62
C ALA A 97 7.15 3.19 7.90
N SER A 98 6.76 4.33 8.47
CA SER A 98 7.34 4.85 9.71
C SER A 98 7.16 3.92 10.91
N VAL A 99 6.06 3.17 10.97
CA VAL A 99 5.81 2.21 12.06
C VAL A 99 6.42 0.85 11.74
N TYR A 100 6.43 0.45 10.48
CA TYR A 100 6.89 -0.88 10.09
C TYR A 100 8.43 -0.99 10.01
N ARG A 101 9.11 0.02 9.46
CA ARG A 101 10.56 0.02 9.28
C ARG A 101 11.34 0.57 10.48
N ASP A 102 10.67 1.08 11.50
CA ASP A 102 11.29 1.66 12.70
C ASP A 102 12.48 2.56 12.34
N PHE A 103 12.27 3.56 11.46
CA PHE A 103 13.36 4.40 10.97
C PHE A 103 14.06 5.07 12.15
N THR A 104 15.28 4.63 12.42
CA THR A 104 16.11 5.16 13.52
C THR A 104 16.71 6.52 13.17
N ASP A 105 16.81 6.86 11.88
CA ASP A 105 17.39 8.09 11.37
C ASP A 105 16.43 8.80 10.41
N ILE A 106 16.24 10.10 10.64
CA ILE A 106 15.47 11.01 9.78
C ILE A 106 16.03 11.04 8.36
N THR A 107 17.35 10.84 8.21
CA THR A 107 18.02 10.78 6.91
C THR A 107 17.54 9.59 6.07
N ALA A 108 17.25 8.45 6.70
CA ALA A 108 16.72 7.27 6.01
C ALA A 108 15.30 7.54 5.49
N LEU A 109 14.46 8.20 6.30
CA LEU A 109 13.14 8.63 5.87
C LEU A 109 13.21 9.62 4.70
N LYS A 110 14.13 10.59 4.75
CA LYS A 110 14.32 11.56 3.67
C LYS A 110 14.66 10.88 2.35
N ARG A 111 15.58 9.91 2.35
CA ARG A 111 15.95 9.16 1.13
C ARG A 111 14.77 8.40 0.53
N GLU A 112 13.95 7.80 1.39
CA GLU A 112 12.72 7.13 0.95
C GLU A 112 11.75 8.12 0.29
N ILE A 113 11.56 9.30 0.90
CA ILE A 113 10.72 10.36 0.34
C ILE A 113 11.29 10.88 -0.98
N ASP A 114 12.60 11.14 -1.06
CA ASP A 114 13.26 11.61 -2.29
C ASP A 114 13.07 10.60 -3.43
N THR A 115 13.08 9.30 -3.12
CA THR A 115 12.81 8.22 -4.09
C THR A 115 11.35 8.26 -4.57
N LEU A 116 10.39 8.46 -3.67
CA LEU A 116 8.96 8.59 -4.02
C LEU A 116 8.68 9.84 -4.87
N VAL A 117 9.30 10.98 -4.54
CA VAL A 117 9.12 12.24 -5.28
C VAL A 117 9.66 12.12 -6.71
N SER A 118 10.76 11.39 -6.88
CA SER A 118 11.31 11.10 -8.21
C SER A 118 10.33 10.26 -9.05
N ASP A 119 9.69 9.25 -8.45
CA ASP A 119 8.64 8.46 -9.12
C ASP A 119 7.40 9.31 -9.47
N GLU A 120 7.07 10.34 -8.68
CA GLU A 120 5.91 11.23 -8.92
C GLU A 120 6.14 12.20 -10.11
N SER A 121 7.40 12.61 -10.34
CA SER A 121 7.74 13.53 -11.43
C SER A 121 7.50 12.98 -12.84
N GLU A 122 7.50 11.65 -13.03
CA GLU A 122 7.20 10.99 -14.30
C GLU A 122 5.69 10.92 -14.62
N VAL A 123 4.81 11.12 -13.62
CA VAL A 123 3.34 10.95 -13.78
C VAL A 123 2.60 12.31 -13.91
N SER A 124 3.28 13.42 -13.66
CA SER A 124 2.65 14.74 -13.42
C SER A 124 2.30 15.57 -14.66
N HIS A 125 2.45 15.06 -15.89
CA HIS A 125 1.95 15.75 -17.09
C HIS A 125 1.05 14.83 -17.92
N PRO A 126 -0.26 14.75 -17.65
CA PRO A 126 -1.20 14.47 -18.72
C PRO A 126 -1.10 15.62 -19.73
N THR A 127 -0.35 15.42 -20.81
CA THR A 127 -0.25 16.29 -22.00
C THR A 127 -1.58 16.29 -22.77
N SER A 128 -2.70 16.57 -22.10
CA SER A 128 -4.00 16.80 -22.74
C SER A 128 -4.33 18.27 -22.88
N GLN A 129 -3.49 19.17 -22.36
CA GLN A 129 -3.55 20.58 -22.72
C GLN A 129 -2.61 20.84 -23.90
N LEU A 130 -3.21 21.13 -25.05
CA LEU A 130 -2.51 21.84 -26.12
C LEU A 130 -1.96 23.15 -25.53
N PRO A 131 -0.67 23.48 -25.78
CA PRO A 131 -0.12 24.77 -25.41
C PRO A 131 -1.03 25.88 -25.93
N LEU A 132 -1.52 26.74 -25.02
CA LEU A 132 -2.39 27.88 -25.40
C LEU A 132 -1.65 28.93 -26.25
N LEU A 133 -0.33 28.81 -26.35
CA LEU A 133 0.52 29.69 -27.13
C LEU A 133 1.36 28.86 -28.10
N PRO A 134 1.54 29.31 -29.35
CA PRO A 134 2.55 28.75 -30.25
C PRO A 134 3.92 28.72 -29.56
N ALA A 135 4.73 27.69 -29.82
CA ALA A 135 6.06 27.51 -29.22
C ALA A 135 6.98 28.74 -29.38
N GLU A 136 6.68 29.59 -30.37
CA GLU A 136 7.39 30.82 -30.69
C GLU A 136 7.21 31.91 -29.62
N GLU A 137 6.10 31.93 -28.88
CA GLU A 137 5.79 32.96 -27.88
C GLU A 137 6.38 32.67 -26.49
N LEU A 138 6.66 31.40 -26.16
CA LEU A 138 7.37 31.07 -24.90
C LEU A 138 8.83 31.54 -24.91
N VAL A 139 9.48 31.50 -26.08
CA VAL A 139 10.89 31.88 -26.23
C VAL A 139 11.08 33.39 -26.09
N THR A 140 10.09 34.20 -26.50
CA THR A 140 10.15 35.67 -26.39
C THR A 140 9.95 36.13 -24.96
N MET A 141 9.09 35.47 -24.17
CA MET A 141 8.89 35.81 -22.75
C MET A 141 10.12 35.48 -21.89
N ALA A 142 10.78 34.35 -22.13
CA ALA A 142 12.00 33.98 -21.41
C ALA A 142 13.18 34.93 -21.66
N LYS A 143 13.23 35.54 -22.86
CA LYS A 143 14.27 36.52 -23.23
C LYS A 143 13.99 37.94 -22.71
N GLY A 144 12.74 38.26 -22.33
CA GLY A 144 12.36 39.57 -21.82
C GLY A 144 12.79 39.86 -20.39
N GLN A 145 13.00 38.84 -19.56
CA GLN A 145 13.29 39.01 -18.12
C GLN A 145 14.76 39.21 -17.76
N GLN A 146 15.70 39.15 -18.72
CA GLN A 146 17.13 39.38 -18.44
C GLN A 146 17.59 40.85 -18.55
N ARG A 147 16.69 41.81 -18.78
CA ARG A 147 17.03 43.24 -18.86
C ARG A 147 16.31 44.07 -17.79
N SER A 148 16.49 43.74 -16.51
CA SER A 148 16.29 44.72 -15.43
C SER A 148 17.04 44.31 -14.16
N ARG A 149 18.37 44.25 -14.26
CA ARG A 149 19.28 44.39 -13.11
C ARG A 149 20.43 45.32 -13.49
N ARG A 150 20.16 46.62 -13.46
CA ARG A 150 21.12 47.69 -13.18
C ARG A 150 20.40 48.78 -12.41
#